data_AF-A0A2X2VH88-F1
#
_entry.id   AF-A0A2X2VH88-F1
#
_cell.length_a   1.000
_cell.length_b   1.000
_cell.length_c   1.000
_cell.angle_alpha   90.00
_cell.angle_beta   90.00
_cell.angle_gamma   90.00
#
_symmetry.space_group_name_H-M   'P 1'
#
loop_
_entity.id
_entity.type
_entity.pdbx_description
1 polymer ?
#
loop_
_entity_poly.entity_id
_entity_poly.type
_entity_poly.pdbx_seq_one_letter_code
_entity_poly.pdbx_strand_id
1 'polypeptide(L)'
;MKNWKTLLLGIAMIANTSFAAPQVVDKVAAVVNNGVVLESDVDGLMQSVKLNAGQAGQQLPDDATLRHQILERLIMDQIVLQMGQKMGVKISDEQLDQAIANIAKQNNMTLDQMRSRLAYDGLSYSTYRSQIRKEMIISEVRNNEVRRRVTILPQEVDALAQQVGNQNDASTELNLSHILIPLPENPTSDQVSEAEAQARSIVDEARNGSDFGKLAITYSADQQALKGGQMGWGRIQELPGIFAQALSTAKKRRHRWPDSFRRWLPHSESERSARPEPEHLRH
;
A
#
# COMPACT_ATOMS: atom_id res chain seq x y z
N MET A 1 28.41 -79.19 -3.87
CA MET A 1 28.49 -78.04 -2.94
C MET A 1 29.25 -76.92 -3.65
N LYS A 2 28.62 -76.20 -4.58
CA LYS A 2 27.83 -74.96 -4.43
C LYS A 2 28.66 -73.69 -4.09
N ASN A 3 29.56 -73.35 -5.02
CA ASN A 3 29.74 -72.06 -5.70
C ASN A 3 29.44 -70.78 -4.88
N TRP A 4 30.40 -70.28 -4.10
CA TRP A 4 30.27 -68.99 -3.39
C TRP A 4 31.22 -67.89 -3.88
N LYS A 5 32.19 -68.21 -4.75
CA LYS A 5 33.28 -67.28 -5.11
C LYS A 5 32.96 -66.27 -6.22
N THR A 6 31.73 -66.23 -6.74
CA THR A 6 31.36 -65.37 -7.89
C THR A 6 30.26 -64.34 -7.59
N LEU A 7 30.00 -64.01 -6.32
CA LEU A 7 28.91 -63.09 -5.94
C LEU A 7 29.37 -61.80 -5.21
N LEU A 8 30.66 -61.44 -5.27
CA LEU A 8 31.18 -60.23 -4.60
C LEU A 8 31.95 -59.29 -5.53
N LEU A 9 31.72 -59.37 -6.84
CA LEU A 9 32.33 -58.49 -7.84
C LEU A 9 31.28 -57.90 -8.82
N GLY A 10 30.10 -57.58 -8.30
CA GLY A 10 28.96 -57.05 -9.07
C GLY A 10 28.24 -55.89 -8.38
N ILE A 11 28.91 -55.19 -7.46
CA ILE A 11 28.41 -53.95 -6.83
C ILE A 11 29.44 -52.86 -7.11
N ALA A 12 29.65 -52.58 -8.40
CA ALA A 12 30.41 -51.44 -8.87
C ALA A 12 29.53 -50.69 -9.86
N MET A 13 29.34 -49.39 -9.60
CA MET A 13 28.54 -48.43 -10.38
C MET A 13 27.01 -48.50 -10.23
N ILE A 14 26.51 -48.15 -9.04
CA ILE A 14 25.34 -47.26 -9.04
C ILE A 14 25.91 -45.88 -9.34
N ALA A 15 25.90 -45.51 -10.63
CA ALA A 15 26.12 -44.13 -11.01
C ALA A 15 25.02 -43.31 -10.35
N ASN A 16 25.37 -42.54 -9.31
CA ASN A 16 24.53 -41.46 -8.83
C ASN A 16 24.46 -40.45 -9.98
N THR A 17 23.52 -40.63 -10.90
CA THR A 17 23.08 -39.55 -11.77
C THR A 17 22.44 -38.52 -10.87
N SER A 18 23.27 -37.63 -10.33
CA SER A 18 22.81 -36.44 -9.63
C SER A 18 22.11 -35.59 -10.68
N PHE A 19 20.81 -35.81 -10.85
CA PHE A 19 19.93 -34.88 -11.55
C PHE A 19 19.88 -33.63 -10.68
N ALA A 20 20.85 -32.74 -10.87
CA ALA A 20 20.72 -31.38 -10.40
C ALA A 20 19.50 -30.82 -11.15
N ALA A 21 18.38 -30.69 -10.44
CA ALA A 21 17.22 -30.01 -10.96
C ALA A 21 17.69 -28.65 -11.51
N PRO A 22 17.35 -28.27 -12.74
CA PRO A 22 17.75 -26.99 -13.30
C PRO A 22 17.40 -25.88 -12.31
N GLN A 23 18.42 -25.16 -11.81
CA GLN A 23 18.16 -23.97 -11.01
C GLN A 23 17.49 -22.97 -11.93
N VAL A 24 16.22 -22.69 -11.66
CA VAL A 24 15.47 -21.64 -12.37
C VAL A 24 16.16 -20.33 -12.05
N VAL A 25 16.90 -19.80 -13.01
CA VAL A 25 17.44 -18.45 -12.93
C VAL A 25 16.26 -17.50 -12.96
N ASP A 26 16.16 -16.67 -11.92
CA ASP A 26 15.12 -15.66 -11.81
C ASP A 26 15.18 -14.71 -13.00
N LYS A 27 14.02 -14.40 -13.57
CA LYS A 27 13.90 -13.64 -14.81
C LYS A 27 13.82 -12.15 -14.51
N VAL A 28 14.21 -11.33 -15.49
CA VAL A 28 14.07 -9.88 -15.42
C VAL A 28 12.68 -9.49 -15.94
N ALA A 29 11.88 -8.86 -15.09
CA ALA A 29 10.57 -8.30 -15.45
C ALA A 29 10.71 -6.92 -16.12
N ALA A 30 11.64 -6.09 -15.63
CA ALA A 30 11.95 -4.78 -16.21
C ALA A 30 13.40 -4.36 -15.93
N VAL A 31 13.97 -3.55 -16.82
CA VAL A 31 15.27 -2.89 -16.63
C VAL A 31 15.02 -1.43 -16.28
N VAL A 32 15.62 -0.94 -15.18
CA VAL A 32 15.39 0.39 -14.64
C VAL A 32 16.74 1.06 -14.38
N ASN A 33 17.15 1.97 -15.26
CA ASN A 33 18.48 2.58 -15.27
C ASN A 33 19.58 1.51 -15.19
N ASN A 34 20.31 1.45 -14.07
CA ASN A 34 21.42 0.55 -13.84
C ASN A 34 21.02 -0.70 -13.01
N GLY A 35 19.73 -0.90 -12.75
CA GLY A 35 19.19 -2.04 -12.00
C GLY A 35 18.08 -2.77 -12.74
N VAL A 36 17.56 -3.83 -12.12
CA VAL A 36 16.49 -4.66 -12.67
C VAL A 36 15.42 -4.90 -11.61
N VAL A 37 14.18 -5.04 -12.07
CA VAL A 37 13.06 -5.60 -11.29
C VAL A 37 12.93 -7.06 -11.71
N LEU A 38 12.95 -7.97 -10.74
CA LEU A 38 12.89 -9.41 -10.99
C LEU A 38 11.45 -9.90 -11.07
N GLU A 39 11.21 -11.03 -11.74
CA GLU A 39 9.91 -11.69 -11.74
C GLU A 39 9.49 -12.11 -10.33
N SER A 40 10.43 -12.59 -9.50
CA SER A 40 10.14 -12.91 -8.10
C SER A 40 9.66 -11.72 -7.27
N ASP A 41 10.15 -10.50 -7.56
CA ASP A 41 9.68 -9.28 -6.89
C ASP A 41 8.22 -8.97 -7.26
N VAL A 42 7.88 -9.11 -8.55
CA VAL A 42 6.53 -8.91 -9.07
C VAL A 42 5.56 -9.94 -8.47
N ASP A 43 5.93 -11.21 -8.51
CA ASP A 43 5.11 -12.31 -7.99
C ASP A 43 4.93 -12.21 -6.46
N GLY A 44 5.99 -11.83 -5.74
CA GLY A 44 5.94 -11.61 -4.29
C GLY A 44 4.98 -10.48 -3.91
N LEU A 45 5.05 -9.34 -4.60
CA LEU A 45 4.15 -8.22 -4.34
C LEU A 45 2.71 -8.55 -4.78
N MET A 46 2.54 -9.24 -5.90
CA MET A 46 1.24 -9.74 -6.37
C MET A 46 0.56 -10.61 -5.33
N GLN A 47 1.29 -11.57 -4.78
CA GLN A 47 0.77 -12.45 -3.73
C GLN A 47 0.40 -11.66 -2.48
N SER A 48 1.22 -10.70 -2.06
CA SER A 48 0.92 -9.84 -0.91
C SER A 48 -0.36 -9.03 -1.13
N VAL A 49 -0.53 -8.40 -2.29
CA VAL A 49 -1.73 -7.62 -2.64
C VAL A 49 -2.96 -8.52 -2.67
N LYS A 50 -2.89 -9.70 -3.27
CA LYS A 50 -4.00 -10.67 -3.32
C LYS A 50 -4.42 -11.14 -1.92
N LEU A 51 -3.46 -11.45 -1.05
CA LEU A 51 -3.73 -11.85 0.33
C LEU A 51 -4.41 -10.73 1.12
N ASN A 52 -3.87 -9.51 1.04
CA ASN A 52 -4.43 -8.35 1.74
C ASN A 52 -5.84 -8.02 1.25
N ALA A 53 -6.08 -8.06 -0.07
CA ALA A 53 -7.39 -7.83 -0.64
C ALA A 53 -8.41 -8.91 -0.24
N GLY A 54 -8.01 -10.18 -0.21
CA GLY A 54 -8.85 -11.28 0.25
C GLY A 54 -9.27 -11.13 1.72
N GLN A 55 -8.37 -10.69 2.59
CA GLN A 55 -8.67 -10.41 4.00
C GLN A 55 -9.58 -9.18 4.18
N ALA A 56 -9.40 -8.16 3.34
CA ALA A 56 -10.21 -6.94 3.37
C ALA A 56 -11.57 -7.06 2.67
N GLY A 57 -11.80 -8.14 1.90
CA GLY A 57 -12.97 -8.25 1.03
C GLY A 57 -12.95 -7.27 -0.15
N GLN A 58 -11.76 -6.79 -0.53
CA GLN A 58 -11.56 -5.83 -1.61
C GLN A 58 -11.54 -6.56 -2.96
N GLN A 59 -12.32 -6.07 -3.92
CA GLN A 59 -12.27 -6.57 -5.30
C GLN A 59 -11.00 -6.08 -5.99
N LEU A 60 -10.35 -6.99 -6.72
CA LEU A 60 -9.18 -6.70 -7.55
C LEU A 60 -9.59 -6.64 -9.03
N PRO A 61 -8.84 -5.91 -9.87
CA PRO A 61 -8.92 -6.07 -11.31
C PRO A 61 -8.38 -7.43 -11.77
N ASP A 62 -8.40 -7.67 -13.08
CA ASP A 62 -7.77 -8.86 -13.65
C ASP A 62 -6.25 -8.86 -13.41
N ASP A 63 -5.65 -10.05 -13.48
CA ASP A 63 -4.24 -10.26 -13.16
C ASP A 63 -3.29 -9.46 -14.06
N ALA A 64 -3.64 -9.19 -15.32
CA ALA A 64 -2.77 -8.44 -16.22
C ALA A 64 -2.73 -6.96 -15.83
N THR A 65 -3.89 -6.37 -15.57
CA THR A 65 -4.03 -5.00 -15.04
C THR A 65 -3.31 -4.86 -13.70
N LEU A 66 -3.54 -5.79 -12.76
CA LEU A 66 -2.91 -5.75 -11.45
C LEU A 66 -1.38 -5.88 -11.56
N ARG A 67 -0.90 -6.75 -12.46
CA ARG A 67 0.53 -6.94 -12.70
C ARG A 67 1.18 -5.68 -13.27
N HIS A 68 0.50 -4.97 -14.17
CA HIS A 68 1.00 -3.69 -14.67
C HIS A 68 1.17 -2.67 -13.52
N GLN A 69 0.17 -2.56 -12.64
CA GLN A 69 0.23 -1.64 -11.50
C GLN A 69 1.34 -1.98 -10.50
N ILE A 70 1.58 -3.27 -10.27
CA ILE A 70 2.69 -3.76 -9.46
C ILE A 70 4.03 -3.45 -10.11
N LEU A 71 4.14 -3.63 -11.43
CA LEU A 71 5.36 -3.34 -12.16
C LEU A 71 5.71 -1.86 -12.08
N GLU A 72 4.74 -0.96 -12.33
CA GLU A 72 4.94 0.50 -12.18
C GLU A 72 5.39 0.87 -10.76
N ARG A 73 4.78 0.25 -9.75
CA ARG A 73 5.17 0.46 -8.36
C ARG A 73 6.62 0.03 -8.11
N LEU A 74 7.01 -1.16 -8.56
CA LEU A 74 8.37 -1.68 -8.37
C LEU A 74 9.41 -0.89 -9.16
N ILE A 75 9.08 -0.41 -10.35
CA ILE A 75 9.93 0.49 -11.14
C ILE A 75 10.19 1.77 -10.35
N MET A 76 9.14 2.39 -9.82
CA MET A 76 9.27 3.62 -9.02
C MET A 76 10.12 3.38 -7.77
N ASP A 77 9.86 2.30 -7.02
CA ASP A 77 10.63 1.95 -5.84
C ASP A 77 12.12 1.71 -6.18
N GLN A 78 12.39 1.07 -7.32
CA GLN A 78 13.75 0.84 -7.83
C GLN A 78 14.46 2.15 -8.23
N ILE A 79 13.74 3.13 -8.79
CA ILE A 79 14.29 4.47 -9.08
C ILE A 79 14.68 5.19 -7.78
N VAL A 80 13.78 5.19 -6.79
CA VAL A 80 14.02 5.87 -5.50
C VAL A 80 15.15 5.20 -4.71
N LEU A 81 15.23 3.87 -4.72
CA LEU A 81 16.33 3.13 -4.09
C LEU A 81 17.68 3.48 -4.70
N GLN A 82 17.77 3.55 -6.03
CA GLN A 82 19.00 3.96 -6.72
C GLN A 82 19.41 5.39 -6.36
N MET A 83 18.44 6.30 -6.23
CA MET A 83 18.69 7.66 -5.75
C MET A 83 19.24 7.66 -4.32
N GLY A 84 18.64 6.87 -3.42
CA GLY A 84 19.15 6.72 -2.05
C GLY A 84 20.59 6.21 -1.99
N GLN A 85 20.92 5.22 -2.82
CA GLN A 85 22.30 4.72 -2.95
C GLN A 85 23.25 5.81 -3.44
N LYS A 86 22.87 6.56 -4.47
CA LYS A 86 23.67 7.67 -5.02
C LYS A 86 23.88 8.79 -4.00
N MET A 87 22.89 9.06 -3.15
CA MET A 87 22.96 10.05 -2.07
C MET A 87 23.69 9.53 -0.82
N GLY A 88 24.08 8.25 -0.79
CA GLY A 88 24.73 7.64 0.37
C GLY A 88 23.81 7.44 1.58
N VAL A 89 22.49 7.36 1.36
CA VAL A 89 21.51 7.09 2.43
C VAL A 89 21.76 5.70 2.99
N LYS A 90 21.99 5.62 4.30
CA LYS A 90 22.20 4.37 5.03
C LYS A 90 21.28 4.34 6.25
N ILE A 91 20.70 3.18 6.48
CA ILE A 91 19.91 2.88 7.68
C ILE A 91 20.79 2.01 8.58
N SER A 92 21.03 2.47 9.81
CA SER A 92 21.79 1.69 10.80
C SER A 92 20.99 0.48 11.27
N ASP A 93 21.68 -0.53 11.81
CA ASP A 93 21.00 -1.73 12.31
C ASP A 93 20.12 -1.40 13.52
N GLU A 94 20.51 -0.43 14.35
CA GLU A 94 19.72 0.04 15.49
C GLU A 94 18.43 0.73 15.05
N GLN A 95 18.50 1.57 14.01
CA GLN A 95 17.30 2.21 13.44
C GLN A 95 16.34 1.17 12.88
N LEU A 96 16.88 0.15 12.20
CA LEU A 96 16.10 -0.95 11.64
C LEU A 96 15.44 -1.79 12.73
N ASP A 97 16.17 -2.11 13.80
CA ASP A 97 15.66 -2.86 14.94
C ASP A 97 14.52 -2.12 15.62
N GLN A 98 14.69 -0.81 15.83
CA GLN A 98 13.65 0.03 16.42
C GLN A 98 12.40 0.11 15.54
N ALA A 99 12.57 0.23 14.22
CA ALA A 99 11.45 0.22 13.28
C ALA A 99 10.68 -1.10 13.34
N ILE A 100 11.39 -2.24 13.32
CA ILE A 100 10.77 -3.57 13.41
C ILE A 100 10.05 -3.76 14.75
N ALA A 101 10.66 -3.30 15.86
CA ALA A 101 10.03 -3.36 17.18
C ALA A 101 8.73 -2.53 17.23
N ASN A 102 8.72 -1.35 16.59
CA ASN A 102 7.52 -0.53 16.47
C ASN A 102 6.42 -1.22 15.65
N ILE A 103 6.77 -1.88 14.54
CA ILE A 103 5.82 -2.67 13.74
C ILE A 103 5.24 -3.82 14.57
N ALA A 104 6.07 -4.52 15.35
CA ALA A 104 5.62 -5.59 16.23
C ALA A 104 4.62 -5.06 17.28
N LYS A 105 4.96 -3.94 17.91
CA LYS A 105 4.08 -3.26 18.87
C LYS A 105 2.75 -2.83 18.24
N GLN A 106 2.75 -2.27 17.03
CA GLN A 106 1.53 -1.89 16.31
C GLN A 106 0.63 -3.09 16.01
N ASN A 107 1.22 -4.27 15.80
CA ASN A 107 0.51 -5.52 15.60
C ASN A 107 0.23 -6.28 16.92
N ASN A 108 0.41 -5.62 18.07
CA ASN A 108 0.19 -6.18 19.41
C ASN A 108 0.97 -7.48 19.68
N MET A 109 2.20 -7.59 19.16
CA MET A 109 3.07 -8.75 19.33
C MET A 109 4.48 -8.36 19.79
N THR A 110 5.16 -9.28 20.44
CA THR A 110 6.60 -9.15 20.75
C THR A 110 7.46 -9.48 19.54
N LEU A 111 8.75 -9.11 19.58
CA LEU A 111 9.68 -9.41 18.50
C LEU A 111 9.84 -10.93 18.26
N ASP A 112 9.85 -11.73 19.34
CA ASP A 112 9.97 -13.19 19.23
C ASP A 112 8.70 -13.84 18.66
N GLN A 113 7.53 -13.31 19.01
CA GLN A 113 6.26 -13.71 18.41
C GLN A 113 6.22 -13.38 16.92
N MET A 114 6.67 -12.18 16.53
CA MET A 114 6.80 -11.79 15.14
C MET A 114 7.74 -12.73 14.37
N ARG A 115 8.93 -13.02 14.91
CA ARG A 115 9.89 -13.95 14.28
C ARG A 115 9.28 -15.34 14.07
N SER A 116 8.56 -15.85 15.07
CA SER A 116 7.88 -17.14 14.99
C SER A 116 6.78 -17.13 13.94
N ARG A 117 6.03 -16.03 13.83
CA ARG A 117 5.00 -15.84 12.79
C ARG A 117 5.60 -15.80 11.39
N LEU A 118 6.67 -15.05 11.19
CA LEU A 118 7.37 -14.97 9.91
C LEU A 118 7.90 -16.35 9.48
N ALA A 119 8.48 -17.11 10.41
CA ALA A 119 8.94 -18.46 10.14
C ALA A 119 7.78 -19.41 9.76
N TYR A 120 6.62 -19.29 10.43
CA TYR A 120 5.41 -20.03 10.06
C TYR A 120 4.90 -19.67 8.66
N ASP A 121 4.97 -18.39 8.29
CA ASP A 121 4.60 -17.89 6.96
C ASP A 121 5.69 -18.16 5.89
N GLY A 122 6.78 -18.86 6.25
CA GLY A 122 7.86 -19.24 5.34
C GLY A 122 8.84 -18.10 4.99
N LEU A 123 8.76 -16.95 5.66
CA LEU A 123 9.63 -15.80 5.42
C LEU A 123 10.81 -15.80 6.40
N SER A 124 12.03 -15.72 5.87
CA SER A 124 13.22 -15.58 6.70
C SER A 124 13.27 -14.20 7.37
N TYR A 125 13.75 -14.15 8.62
CA TYR A 125 13.88 -12.88 9.33
C TYR A 125 14.86 -11.93 8.63
N SER A 126 15.92 -12.43 7.98
CA SER A 126 16.87 -11.60 7.22
C SER A 126 16.26 -11.01 5.96
N THR A 127 15.42 -11.76 5.23
CA THR A 127 14.65 -11.25 4.09
C THR A 127 13.71 -10.14 4.54
N TYR A 128 12.96 -10.37 5.62
CA TYR A 128 12.06 -9.36 6.18
C TYR A 128 12.81 -8.08 6.59
N ARG A 129 13.93 -8.20 7.32
CA ARG A 129 14.79 -7.06 7.67
C ARG A 129 15.26 -6.28 6.44
N SER A 130 15.63 -6.99 5.37
CA SER A 130 16.09 -6.37 4.12
C SER A 130 14.97 -5.61 3.43
N GLN A 131 13.73 -6.13 3.45
CA GLN A 131 12.55 -5.44 2.93
C GLN A 131 12.27 -4.16 3.73
N ILE A 132 12.22 -4.24 5.06
CA ILE A 132 12.01 -3.06 5.91
C ILE A 132 13.11 -2.01 5.70
N ARG A 133 14.37 -2.43 5.53
CA ARG A 133 15.47 -1.51 5.19
C ARG A 133 15.22 -0.78 3.87
N LYS A 134 14.78 -1.48 2.82
CA LYS A 134 14.44 -0.86 1.53
C LYS A 134 13.33 0.19 1.71
N GLU A 135 12.25 -0.15 2.41
CA GLU A 135 11.15 0.77 2.70
C GLU A 135 11.60 2.02 3.47
N MET A 136 12.48 1.85 4.46
CA MET A 136 13.05 2.98 5.20
C MET A 136 13.89 3.89 4.29
N ILE A 137 14.74 3.34 3.42
CA ILE A 137 15.53 4.13 2.47
C ILE A 137 14.59 4.90 1.53
N ILE A 138 13.56 4.24 0.98
CA ILE A 138 12.59 4.87 0.08
C ILE A 138 11.88 6.04 0.79
N SER A 139 11.43 5.83 2.04
CA SER A 139 10.77 6.86 2.85
C SER A 139 11.69 8.06 3.10
N GLU A 140 12.94 7.82 3.51
CA GLU A 140 13.92 8.87 3.77
C GLU A 140 14.22 9.70 2.52
N VAL A 141 14.47 9.06 1.39
CA VAL A 141 14.74 9.75 0.11
C VAL A 141 13.55 10.59 -0.32
N ARG A 142 12.35 10.02 -0.28
CA ARG A 142 11.11 10.73 -0.65
C ARG A 142 10.89 11.95 0.22
N ASN A 143 11.02 11.80 1.55
CA ASN A 143 10.81 12.90 2.49
C ASN A 143 11.84 14.02 2.29
N ASN A 144 13.10 13.67 2.03
CA ASN A 144 14.17 14.64 1.81
C ASN A 144 13.96 15.42 0.51
N GLU A 145 13.69 14.72 -0.60
CA GLU A 145 13.50 15.34 -1.92
C GLU A 145 12.23 16.19 -2.00
N VAL A 146 11.13 15.77 -1.34
CA VAL A 146 9.92 16.59 -1.24
C VAL A 146 10.22 17.86 -0.43
N ARG A 147 10.83 17.76 0.75
CA ARG A 147 11.14 18.91 1.61
C ARG A 147 12.03 19.95 0.91
N ARG A 148 12.99 19.51 0.09
CA ARG A 148 13.88 20.41 -0.68
C ARG A 148 13.17 21.22 -1.74
N ARG A 149 12.06 20.71 -2.27
CA ARG A 149 11.30 21.35 -3.37
C ARG A 149 10.17 22.25 -2.87
N VAL A 150 9.76 22.12 -1.61
CA VAL A 150 8.75 23.00 -1.01
C VAL A 150 9.35 24.39 -0.78
N THR A 151 8.85 25.38 -1.52
CA THR A 151 9.12 26.81 -1.30
C THR A 151 7.87 27.43 -0.68
N ILE A 152 8.03 28.14 0.45
CA ILE A 152 6.94 28.85 1.11
C ILE A 152 7.20 30.35 0.92
N LEU A 153 6.31 31.04 0.23
CA LEU A 153 6.41 32.49 0.07
C LEU A 153 5.85 33.17 1.33
N PRO A 154 6.51 34.22 1.87
CA PRO A 154 6.00 34.93 3.06
C PRO A 154 4.56 35.44 2.89
N GLN A 155 4.23 35.90 1.68
CA GLN A 155 2.89 36.38 1.31
C GLN A 155 1.82 35.27 1.39
N GLU A 156 2.18 34.01 1.12
CA GLU A 156 1.25 32.87 1.26
C GLU A 156 0.94 32.59 2.74
N VAL A 157 1.92 32.77 3.63
CA VAL A 157 1.74 32.60 5.08
C VAL A 157 0.80 33.68 5.62
N ASP A 158 1.03 34.94 5.25
CA ASP A 158 0.20 36.06 5.70
C ASP A 158 -1.23 35.95 5.17
N ALA A 159 -1.40 35.59 3.90
CA ALA A 159 -2.71 35.35 3.28
C ALA A 159 -3.45 34.19 3.97
N LEU A 160 -2.75 33.07 4.23
CA LEU A 160 -3.34 31.93 4.92
C LEU A 160 -3.70 32.27 6.38
N ALA A 161 -2.86 33.02 7.11
CA ALA A 161 -3.12 33.41 8.49
C ALA A 161 -4.40 34.27 8.62
N GLN A 162 -4.60 35.20 7.68
CA GLN A 162 -5.84 35.99 7.61
C GLN A 162 -7.07 35.15 7.23
N GLN A 163 -6.89 34.14 6.36
CA GLN A 163 -7.96 33.24 5.96
C GLN A 163 -8.38 32.27 7.08
N VAL A 164 -7.42 31.70 7.80
CA VAL A 164 -7.65 30.73 8.88
C VAL A 164 -8.29 31.41 10.11
N GLY A 165 -7.92 32.67 10.41
CA GLY A 165 -8.53 33.43 11.50
C GLY A 165 -10.05 33.67 11.35
N ASN A 166 -10.60 33.46 10.15
CA ASN A 166 -12.01 33.68 9.83
C ASN A 166 -12.83 32.38 9.66
N GLN A 167 -12.22 31.19 9.79
CA GLN A 167 -12.93 29.91 9.64
C GLN A 167 -13.18 29.27 11.01
N ASN A 168 -14.41 29.36 11.50
CA ASN A 168 -14.85 28.66 12.71
C ASN A 168 -14.89 27.13 12.50
N ASP A 169 -14.48 26.42 13.54
CA ASP A 169 -14.32 24.97 13.69
C ASP A 169 -15.53 24.12 13.22
N ALA A 170 -15.57 23.76 11.94
CA ALA A 170 -16.37 22.63 11.48
C ALA A 170 -15.53 21.35 11.58
N SER A 171 -15.64 20.64 12.70
CA SER A 171 -14.93 19.39 13.04
C SER A 171 -15.42 18.16 12.27
N THR A 172 -15.77 18.31 11.00
CA THR A 172 -16.27 17.18 10.20
C THR A 172 -15.11 16.32 9.74
N GLU A 173 -15.06 15.10 10.29
CA GLU A 173 -14.16 14.04 9.84
C GLU A 173 -14.80 13.27 8.69
N LEU A 174 -14.04 13.03 7.63
CA LEU A 174 -14.45 12.25 6.47
C LEU A 174 -13.50 11.08 6.28
N ASN A 175 -14.08 9.93 5.89
CA ASN A 175 -13.31 8.79 5.40
C ASN A 175 -13.42 8.75 3.88
N LEU A 176 -12.29 8.93 3.19
CA LEU A 176 -12.24 9.12 1.75
C LEU A 176 -11.33 8.10 1.07
N SER A 177 -11.68 7.79 -0.17
CA SER A 177 -10.79 7.13 -1.12
C SER A 177 -10.50 8.08 -2.29
N HIS A 178 -9.33 7.95 -2.90
CA HIS A 178 -8.82 8.83 -3.94
C HIS A 178 -8.30 8.05 -5.15
N ILE A 179 -8.47 8.65 -6.33
CA ILE A 179 -7.94 8.16 -7.60
C ILE A 179 -7.26 9.35 -8.27
N LEU A 180 -5.96 9.20 -8.55
CA LEU A 180 -5.19 10.21 -9.28
C LEU A 180 -4.96 9.74 -10.71
N ILE A 181 -5.40 10.53 -11.69
CA ILE A 181 -4.98 10.38 -13.09
C ILE A 181 -3.76 11.29 -13.30
N PRO A 182 -2.58 10.72 -13.60
CA PRO A 182 -1.35 11.50 -13.63
C PRO A 182 -1.30 12.41 -14.87
N LEU A 183 -0.78 13.61 -14.67
CA LEU A 183 -0.41 14.53 -15.74
C LEU A 183 1.03 15.00 -15.52
N PRO A 184 1.83 15.18 -16.59
CA PRO A 184 3.16 15.79 -16.47
C PRO A 184 3.03 17.27 -16.05
N GLU A 185 4.12 17.86 -15.55
CA GLU A 185 4.14 19.26 -15.06
C GLU A 185 3.71 20.28 -16.13
N ASN A 186 4.06 20.02 -17.40
CA ASN A 186 3.69 20.84 -18.55
C ASN A 186 2.97 19.96 -19.59
N PRO A 187 1.67 19.66 -19.41
CA PRO A 187 0.94 18.76 -20.29
C PRO A 187 0.57 19.46 -21.60
N THR A 188 0.54 18.67 -22.67
CA THR A 188 -0.06 19.08 -23.95
C THR A 188 -1.58 19.08 -23.85
N SER A 189 -2.26 19.83 -24.75
CA SER A 189 -3.72 19.86 -24.80
C SER A 189 -4.33 18.46 -24.98
N ASP A 190 -3.67 17.61 -25.78
CA ASP A 190 -4.14 16.24 -26.02
C ASP A 190 -4.04 15.38 -24.75
N GLN A 191 -2.92 15.49 -24.01
CA GLN A 191 -2.75 14.78 -22.73
C GLN A 191 -3.79 15.22 -21.69
N VAL A 192 -4.11 16.51 -21.62
CA VAL A 192 -5.16 17.02 -20.72
C VAL A 192 -6.51 16.44 -21.11
N SER A 193 -6.86 16.48 -22.41
CA SER A 193 -8.13 15.96 -22.91
C SER A 193 -8.27 14.46 -22.66
N GLU A 194 -7.21 13.68 -22.86
CA GLU A 194 -7.21 12.23 -22.61
C GLU A 194 -7.38 11.91 -21.13
N ALA A 195 -6.60 12.58 -20.26
CA ALA A 195 -6.70 12.40 -18.82
C ALA A 195 -8.08 12.81 -18.29
N GLU A 196 -8.66 13.89 -18.80
CA GLU A 196 -10.01 14.33 -18.44
C GLU A 196 -11.08 13.33 -18.90
N ALA A 197 -10.98 12.82 -20.13
CA ALA A 197 -11.90 11.81 -20.65
C ALA A 197 -11.86 10.54 -19.80
N GLN A 198 -10.66 10.07 -19.43
CA GLN A 198 -10.48 8.93 -18.55
C GLN A 198 -11.06 9.18 -17.15
N ALA A 199 -10.76 10.34 -16.55
CA ALA A 199 -11.29 10.72 -15.25
C ALA A 199 -12.83 10.76 -15.25
N ARG A 200 -13.46 11.30 -16.30
CA ARG A 200 -14.92 11.33 -16.47
C ARG A 200 -15.51 9.93 -16.57
N SER A 201 -14.89 9.04 -17.36
CA SER A 201 -15.31 7.63 -17.45
C SER A 201 -15.31 6.94 -16.09
N ILE A 202 -14.23 7.10 -15.32
CA ILE A 202 -14.09 6.51 -13.98
C ILE A 202 -15.15 7.07 -13.02
N VAL A 203 -15.42 8.37 -13.07
CA VAL A 203 -16.49 9.00 -12.26
C VAL A 203 -17.86 8.43 -12.62
N ASP A 204 -18.14 8.22 -13.90
CA ASP A 204 -19.41 7.65 -14.36
C ASP A 204 -19.55 6.18 -13.94
N GLU A 205 -18.50 5.37 -14.06
CA GLU A 205 -18.46 3.99 -13.55
C GLU A 205 -18.69 3.94 -12.03
N ALA A 206 -18.02 4.81 -11.27
CA ALA A 206 -18.21 4.90 -9.81
C ALA A 206 -19.64 5.31 -9.43
N ARG A 207 -20.25 6.24 -10.17
CA ARG A 207 -21.64 6.67 -9.94
C ARG A 207 -22.66 5.59 -10.31
N ASN A 208 -22.33 4.75 -11.29
CA ASN A 208 -23.13 3.61 -11.71
C ASN A 208 -22.98 2.39 -10.77
N GLY A 209 -22.19 2.50 -9.70
CA GLY A 209 -22.13 1.52 -8.62
C GLY A 209 -20.94 0.55 -8.69
N SER A 210 -19.98 0.78 -9.60
CA SER A 210 -18.72 0.04 -9.60
C SER A 210 -17.95 0.23 -8.29
N ASP A 211 -17.21 -0.80 -7.88
CA ASP A 211 -16.39 -0.76 -6.66
C ASP A 211 -15.25 0.28 -6.82
N PHE A 212 -15.26 1.31 -5.97
CA PHE A 212 -14.30 2.40 -6.06
C PHE A 212 -12.87 1.94 -5.75
N GLY A 213 -12.70 1.00 -4.82
CA GLY A 213 -11.39 0.45 -4.49
C GLY A 213 -10.78 -0.31 -5.67
N LYS A 214 -11.59 -1.06 -6.42
CA LYS A 214 -11.18 -1.72 -7.66
C LYS A 214 -10.75 -0.69 -8.71
N LEU A 215 -11.56 0.35 -8.93
CA LEU A 215 -11.22 1.43 -9.86
C LEU A 215 -9.91 2.13 -9.46
N ALA A 216 -9.68 2.33 -8.16
CA ALA A 216 -8.44 2.91 -7.65
C ALA A 216 -7.24 2.01 -7.90
N ILE A 217 -7.35 0.70 -7.65
CA ILE A 217 -6.28 -0.25 -7.98
C ILE A 217 -6.01 -0.27 -9.48
N THR A 218 -7.05 -0.18 -10.31
CA THR A 218 -6.91 -0.23 -11.78
C THR A 218 -6.25 1.01 -12.37
N TYR A 219 -6.64 2.21 -11.91
CA TYR A 219 -6.36 3.46 -12.64
C TYR A 219 -5.58 4.50 -11.83
N SER A 220 -5.55 4.43 -10.50
CA SER A 220 -4.88 5.46 -9.70
C SER A 220 -3.37 5.34 -9.82
N ALA A 221 -2.70 6.47 -10.06
CA ALA A 221 -1.26 6.59 -9.99
C ALA A 221 -0.74 7.02 -8.61
N ASP A 222 -1.61 7.15 -7.61
CA ASP A 222 -1.20 7.55 -6.26
C ASP A 222 -0.61 6.40 -5.43
N GLN A 223 0.01 6.74 -4.31
CA GLN A 223 0.69 5.76 -3.44
C GLN A 223 -0.28 4.79 -2.75
N GLN A 224 -1.58 5.10 -2.71
CA GLN A 224 -2.60 4.27 -2.07
C GLN A 224 -3.38 3.42 -3.08
N ALA A 225 -3.06 3.50 -4.37
CA ALA A 225 -3.73 2.77 -5.45
C ALA A 225 -3.92 1.28 -5.14
N LEU A 226 -2.83 0.57 -4.82
CA LEU A 226 -2.85 -0.86 -4.48
C LEU A 226 -3.62 -1.20 -3.17
N LYS A 227 -3.99 -0.18 -2.38
CA LYS A 227 -4.83 -0.30 -1.18
C LYS A 227 -6.24 0.24 -1.41
N GLY A 228 -6.70 0.28 -2.66
CA GLY A 228 -8.03 0.77 -3.03
C GLY A 228 -8.17 2.30 -2.90
N GLY A 229 -7.06 3.04 -2.97
CA GLY A 229 -7.04 4.49 -2.86
C GLY A 229 -7.43 5.01 -1.48
N GLN A 230 -7.45 4.16 -0.46
CA GLN A 230 -7.97 4.51 0.87
C GLN A 230 -7.06 5.52 1.58
N MET A 231 -7.61 6.67 1.96
CA MET A 231 -6.92 7.71 2.72
C MET A 231 -7.20 7.61 4.23
N GLY A 232 -8.31 6.98 4.63
CA GLY A 232 -8.75 6.88 6.02
C GLY A 232 -9.50 8.12 6.49
N TRP A 233 -9.69 8.21 7.81
CA TRP A 233 -10.37 9.34 8.46
C TRP A 233 -9.44 10.55 8.54
N GLY A 234 -9.90 11.70 8.08
CA GLY A 234 -9.20 12.97 8.19
C GLY A 234 -10.17 14.15 8.24
N ARG A 235 -9.70 15.31 8.70
CA ARG A 235 -10.51 16.53 8.74
C ARG A 235 -10.52 17.20 7.38
N ILE A 236 -11.63 17.81 7.00
CA ILE A 236 -11.72 18.56 5.72
C ILE A 236 -10.62 19.63 5.60
N GLN A 237 -10.23 20.24 6.72
CA GLN A 237 -9.19 21.28 6.80
C GLN A 237 -7.77 20.76 6.53
N GLU A 238 -7.54 19.45 6.68
CA GLU A 238 -6.25 18.81 6.40
C GLU A 238 -6.08 18.49 4.90
N LEU A 239 -7.15 18.64 4.11
CA LEU A 239 -7.14 18.40 2.68
C LEU A 239 -6.77 19.67 1.91
N PRO A 240 -6.13 19.55 0.73
CA PRO A 240 -5.92 20.67 -0.17
C PRO A 240 -7.23 21.42 -0.46
N GLY A 241 -7.18 22.76 -0.47
CA GLY A 241 -8.37 23.61 -0.56
C GLY A 241 -9.26 23.35 -1.78
N ILE A 242 -8.69 22.86 -2.88
CA ILE A 242 -9.41 22.42 -4.07
C ILE A 242 -10.46 21.33 -3.78
N PHE A 243 -10.23 20.50 -2.76
CA PHE A 243 -11.16 19.46 -2.33
C PHE A 243 -12.15 19.97 -1.28
N ALA A 244 -11.72 20.85 -0.38
CA ALA A 244 -12.55 21.36 0.70
C ALA A 244 -13.86 21.99 0.19
N GLN A 245 -13.79 22.74 -0.92
CA GLN A 245 -14.98 23.32 -1.56
C GLN A 245 -15.99 22.26 -2.01
N ALA A 246 -15.53 21.23 -2.71
CA ALA A 246 -16.38 20.14 -3.19
C ALA A 246 -16.93 19.27 -2.04
N LEU A 247 -16.13 19.04 -1.00
CA LEU A 247 -16.47 18.18 0.13
C LEU A 247 -17.40 18.84 1.16
N SER A 248 -17.42 20.17 1.25
CA SER A 248 -18.34 20.92 2.12
C SER A 248 -19.83 20.64 1.87
N THR A 249 -20.18 20.25 0.64
CA THR A 249 -21.56 19.93 0.23
C THR A 249 -21.79 18.44 0.01
N ALA A 250 -20.75 17.62 0.15
CA ALA A 250 -20.79 16.19 -0.12
C ALA A 250 -21.57 15.45 0.97
N LYS A 251 -22.64 14.74 0.59
CA LYS A 251 -23.36 13.84 1.49
C LYS A 251 -22.72 12.44 1.46
N LYS A 252 -22.65 11.78 2.61
CA LYS A 252 -22.23 10.38 2.72
C LYS A 252 -23.02 9.51 1.73
N ARG A 253 -22.36 9.01 0.68
CA ARG A 253 -22.88 7.88 -0.09
C ARG A 253 -22.56 6.62 0.69
N ARG A 254 -23.60 5.94 1.17
CA ARG A 254 -23.49 4.73 2.00
C ARG A 254 -23.01 3.57 1.13
N HIS A 255 -21.71 3.51 0.83
CA HIS A 255 -21.07 2.27 0.40
C HIS A 255 -20.84 1.44 1.66
N ARG A 256 -21.47 0.26 1.71
CA ARG A 256 -21.50 -0.60 2.89
C ARG A 256 -20.19 -1.38 2.93
N TRP A 257 -19.26 -0.94 3.78
CA TRP A 257 -18.13 -1.78 4.17
C TRP A 257 -18.64 -3.04 4.90
N PRO A 258 -17.98 -4.20 4.76
CA PRO A 258 -18.28 -5.40 5.53
C PRO A 258 -18.20 -5.11 7.04
N ASP A 259 -19.11 -5.69 7.84
CA ASP A 259 -19.28 -5.44 9.27
C ASP A 259 -18.05 -5.82 10.15
N SER A 260 -16.97 -6.34 9.57
CA SER A 260 -15.70 -6.64 10.25
C SER A 260 -14.99 -5.40 10.83
N PHE A 261 -15.33 -4.19 10.36
CA PHE A 261 -14.73 -2.94 10.83
C PHE A 261 -15.34 -2.34 12.11
N ARG A 262 -16.46 -2.87 12.65
CA ARG A 262 -16.98 -2.43 13.96
C ARG A 262 -16.10 -2.83 15.14
N ARG A 263 -15.12 -3.72 14.94
CA ARG A 263 -14.29 -4.26 16.03
C ARG A 263 -13.14 -3.33 16.47
N TRP A 264 -12.86 -2.25 15.73
CA TRP A 264 -11.70 -1.38 15.97
C TRP A 264 -12.03 0.10 16.23
N LEU A 265 -13.29 0.45 16.47
CA LEU A 265 -13.65 1.80 16.92
C LEU A 265 -13.61 1.89 18.46
N PRO A 266 -12.90 2.87 19.05
CA PRO A 266 -13.13 3.22 20.44
C PRO A 266 -14.59 3.65 20.58
N HIS A 267 -15.33 3.07 21.54
CA HIS A 267 -16.71 3.44 21.78
C HIS A 267 -16.76 4.90 22.22
N SER A 268 -17.26 5.80 21.35
CA SER A 268 -17.67 7.12 21.79
C SER A 268 -18.93 6.97 22.63
N GLU A 269 -18.86 7.41 23.88
CA GLU A 269 -19.84 7.21 24.96
C GLU A 269 -21.16 7.99 24.78
N SER A 270 -21.52 8.40 23.56
CA SER A 270 -22.68 9.26 23.28
C SER A 270 -23.96 8.51 22.87
N GLU A 271 -24.00 7.18 22.95
CA GLU A 271 -25.22 6.38 22.66
C GLU A 271 -25.92 5.83 23.92
N ARG A 272 -25.66 6.39 25.11
CA ARG A 272 -26.46 6.13 26.32
C ARG A 272 -27.31 7.32 26.74
N SER A 273 -28.23 7.78 25.89
CA SER A 273 -29.37 8.57 26.37
C SER A 273 -30.55 8.50 25.41
N ALA A 274 -31.18 7.32 25.32
CA ALA A 274 -32.55 7.19 24.86
C ALA A 274 -33.15 5.91 25.46
N ARG A 275 -33.34 5.89 26.78
CA ARG A 275 -34.36 5.01 27.37
C ARG A 275 -35.71 5.74 27.23
N PRO A 276 -36.74 5.14 26.64
CA PRO A 276 -38.09 5.70 26.74
C PRO A 276 -38.60 5.51 28.18
N GLU A 277 -39.09 6.60 28.77
CA GLU A 277 -39.89 6.59 30.00
C GLU A 277 -41.18 5.76 29.79
N PRO A 278 -41.67 5.03 30.81
CA PRO A 278 -42.90 4.26 30.71
C PRO A 278 -44.13 5.17 30.78
N GLU A 279 -45.07 4.96 29.86
CA GLU A 279 -46.39 5.59 29.83
C GLU A 279 -47.12 5.39 31.16
N HIS A 280 -47.37 6.50 31.86
CA HIS A 280 -48.32 6.53 32.96
C HIS A 280 -49.75 6.52 32.42
N LEU A 281 -50.44 5.41 32.66
CA LEU A 281 -51.90 5.30 32.70
C LEU A 281 -52.48 6.40 33.60
N ARG A 282 -53.44 7.18 33.08
CA ARG A 282 -54.51 7.79 33.86
C ARG A 282 -55.83 7.76 33.10
N HIS A 283 -56.78 7.02 33.66
CA HIS A 283 -58.10 7.58 33.96
C HIS A 283 -57.95 8.55 35.14
#